data_AF-A0A7C3PVF4-F1
#
_entry.id   AF-A0A7C3PVF4-F1
#
_cell.length_a   1.000
_cell.length_b   1.000
_cell.length_c   1.000
_cell.angle_alpha   90.00
_cell.angle_beta   90.00
_cell.angle_gamma   90.00
#
_symmetry.space_group_name_H-M   'P 1'
#
loop_
_entity.id
_entity.type
_entity.pdbx_description
1 polymer ?
#
loop_
_entity_poly.entity_id
_entity_poly.type
_entity_poly.pdbx_seq_one_letter_code
_entity_poly.pdbx_strand_id
1 'polypeptide(L)'
;MMKQSRNNWIVPTSLMTLVLGFTIVAAWKSPKPPGYAPFTSRMMENSSGPPIDVMQTLFEREEEVQNLRQQITQLETALGEQSSQAQVLNEQLQDLKVLAGLVEVEGPGIEIVLKDSELRPSDPILLPEYVIHEVDILRVVNELFMSGAEAIAVGRQRVVATTYYRCEGPIVNVKGVPTSSP
;
A
#
# COMPACT_ATOMS: atom_id res chain seq x y z
N MET A 1 29.42 76.57 14.80
CA MET A 1 29.62 75.89 13.49
C MET A 1 29.65 74.38 13.75
N MET A 2 28.56 73.66 13.49
CA MET A 2 28.53 72.18 13.53
C MET A 2 28.09 71.69 12.16
N LYS A 3 28.95 70.88 11.52
CA LYS A 3 28.85 70.41 10.14
C LYS A 3 28.09 69.09 10.14
N GLN A 4 26.85 69.11 9.65
CA GLN A 4 25.97 67.94 9.52
C GLN A 4 26.57 66.97 8.49
N SER A 5 27.01 65.78 8.90
CA SER A 5 27.50 64.76 7.95
C SER A 5 26.31 64.15 7.22
N ARG A 6 26.26 64.41 5.90
CA ARG A 6 25.21 63.98 4.98
C ARG A 6 25.03 62.44 5.04
N ASN A 7 23.77 61.99 5.12
CA ASN A 7 23.36 60.59 5.28
C ASN A 7 23.74 59.68 4.10
N ASN A 8 25.02 59.37 3.93
CA ASN A 8 25.52 58.57 2.82
C ASN A 8 25.14 57.07 2.89
N TRP A 9 24.60 56.60 4.02
CA TRP A 9 24.20 55.19 4.22
C TRP A 9 22.77 54.89 3.78
N ILE A 10 21.94 55.92 3.58
CA ILE A 10 20.54 55.73 3.18
C ILE A 10 20.45 55.18 1.75
N VAL A 11 21.27 55.72 0.84
CA VAL A 11 21.30 55.33 -0.58
C VAL A 11 21.60 53.83 -0.80
N PRO A 12 22.64 53.22 -0.18
CA PRO A 12 22.86 51.77 -0.34
C PRO A 12 21.76 50.92 0.30
N THR A 13 21.20 51.33 1.44
CA THR A 13 20.12 50.57 2.10
C THR A 13 18.81 50.59 1.30
N SER A 14 18.46 51.72 0.67
CA SER A 14 17.29 51.79 -0.22
C SER A 14 17.49 50.98 -1.50
N LEU A 15 18.72 50.94 -2.04
CA LEU A 15 19.02 50.13 -3.21
C LEU A 15 18.87 48.63 -2.91
N MET A 16 19.39 48.18 -1.76
CA MET A 16 19.35 46.77 -1.37
C MET A 16 17.92 46.28 -1.13
N THR A 17 17.08 47.09 -0.45
CA THR A 17 15.68 46.75 -0.21
C THR A 17 14.85 46.70 -1.50
N LEU A 18 15.14 47.58 -2.46
CA LEU A 18 14.48 47.58 -3.76
C LEU A 18 14.81 46.32 -4.57
N VAL A 19 16.08 45.92 -4.60
CA VAL A 19 16.50 44.67 -5.26
C VAL A 19 15.83 43.46 -4.61
N LEU A 20 15.79 43.41 -3.27
CA LEU A 20 15.20 42.29 -2.53
C LEU A 20 13.67 42.21 -2.68
N GLY A 21 12.99 43.36 -2.74
CA GLY A 21 11.57 43.42 -3.07
C GLY A 21 11.28 42.95 -4.50
N PHE A 22 12.14 43.35 -5.46
CA PHE A 22 12.00 42.93 -6.85
C PHE A 22 12.19 41.42 -7.04
N THR A 23 13.15 40.78 -6.34
CA THR A 23 13.37 39.33 -6.44
C THR A 23 12.20 38.52 -5.87
N ILE A 24 11.58 38.98 -4.77
CA ILE A 24 10.38 38.34 -4.19
C ILE A 24 9.19 38.40 -5.16
N VAL A 25 8.94 39.56 -5.78
CA VAL A 25 7.85 39.73 -6.75
C VAL A 25 8.10 38.90 -8.02
N ALA A 26 9.36 38.84 -8.48
CA ALA A 26 9.74 38.00 -9.61
C ALA A 26 9.48 36.51 -9.32
N ALA A 27 9.82 36.04 -8.11
CA ALA A 27 9.56 34.65 -7.70
C ALA A 27 8.06 34.31 -7.64
N TRP A 28 7.18 35.27 -7.34
CA TRP A 28 5.72 35.06 -7.36
C TRP A 28 5.13 34.94 -8.76
N LYS A 29 5.75 35.57 -9.77
CA LYS A 29 5.30 35.52 -11.17
C LYS A 29 5.92 34.41 -12.00
N SER A 30 6.97 33.74 -11.50
CA SER A 30 7.57 32.60 -12.17
C SER A 30 6.56 31.44 -12.26
N PRO A 31 6.29 30.89 -13.46
CA PRO A 31 5.51 29.66 -13.59
C PRO A 31 6.16 28.57 -12.75
N LYS A 32 5.39 27.92 -11.89
CA LYS A 32 5.91 26.81 -11.08
C LYS A 32 6.39 25.70 -12.01
N PRO A 33 7.55 25.07 -11.75
CA PRO A 33 8.03 23.96 -12.56
C PRO A 33 6.98 22.84 -12.57
N PRO A 34 6.81 22.12 -13.70
CA PRO A 34 5.88 21.00 -13.79
C PRO A 34 6.18 20.00 -12.66
N GLY A 35 5.18 19.70 -11.84
CA GLY A 35 5.31 18.80 -10.68
C GLY A 35 5.32 19.47 -9.29
N TYR A 36 5.22 20.80 -9.20
CA TYR A 36 5.02 21.49 -7.92
C TYR A 36 3.54 21.47 -7.50
N ALA A 37 3.09 20.31 -7.02
CA ALA A 37 1.84 20.17 -6.29
C ALA A 37 2.13 20.41 -4.79
N PRO A 38 1.37 21.26 -4.08
CA PRO A 38 1.49 21.35 -2.63
C PRO A 38 1.28 19.95 -2.02
N PHE A 39 2.03 19.62 -0.97
CA PHE A 39 1.96 18.32 -0.28
C PHE A 39 0.51 17.88 0.02
N THR A 40 -0.38 18.85 0.28
CA THR A 40 -1.80 18.65 0.53
C THR A 40 -2.58 18.06 -0.65
N SER A 41 -2.30 18.43 -1.90
CA SER A 41 -3.10 17.97 -3.04
C SER A 41 -2.78 16.54 -3.45
N ARG A 42 -1.52 16.10 -3.32
CA ARG A 42 -1.15 14.68 -3.53
C ARG A 42 -1.74 13.75 -2.47
N MET A 43 -1.86 14.23 -1.23
CA MET A 43 -2.47 13.45 -0.15
C MET A 43 -3.98 13.30 -0.38
N MET A 44 -4.67 14.35 -0.86
CA MET A 44 -6.10 14.32 -1.16
C MET A 44 -6.45 13.38 -2.34
N GLU A 45 -5.59 13.33 -3.36
CA GLU A 45 -5.74 12.41 -4.50
C GLU A 45 -5.57 10.94 -4.07
N ASN A 46 -4.60 10.65 -3.20
CA ASN A 46 -4.41 9.31 -2.65
C ASN A 46 -5.43 8.90 -1.57
N SER A 47 -6.25 9.82 -1.05
CA SER A 47 -7.22 9.52 0.02
C SER A 47 -8.51 8.85 -0.47
N SER A 48 -8.76 8.85 -1.80
CA SER A 48 -10.02 8.35 -2.36
C SER A 48 -9.98 6.87 -2.75
N GLY A 49 -8.87 6.17 -2.48
CA GLY A 49 -8.63 4.83 -3.03
C GLY A 49 -8.50 4.85 -4.57
N PRO A 50 -7.99 3.76 -5.17
CA PRO A 50 -8.04 3.62 -6.62
C PRO A 50 -9.51 3.64 -7.11
N PRO A 51 -9.81 4.21 -8.28
CA PRO A 51 -11.14 4.14 -8.89
C PRO A 51 -11.67 2.70 -8.93
N ILE A 52 -12.99 2.51 -8.82
CA ILE A 52 -13.61 1.17 -8.84
C ILE A 52 -13.21 0.36 -10.08
N ASP A 53 -13.02 1.02 -11.24
CA ASP A 53 -12.54 0.33 -12.46
C ASP A 53 -11.15 -0.28 -12.28
N VAL A 54 -10.27 0.41 -11.56
CA VAL A 54 -8.88 -0.02 -11.35
C VAL A 54 -8.89 -1.24 -10.45
N MET A 55 -9.79 -1.28 -9.46
CA MET A 55 -9.93 -2.45 -8.59
C MET A 55 -10.51 -3.66 -9.32
N GLN A 56 -11.52 -3.45 -10.17
CA GLN A 56 -12.07 -4.52 -11.00
C GLN A 56 -11.02 -5.09 -11.96
N THR A 57 -10.25 -4.23 -12.62
CA THR A 57 -9.17 -4.68 -13.51
C THR A 57 -8.07 -5.40 -12.74
N LEU A 58 -7.74 -4.99 -11.51
CA LEU A 58 -6.79 -5.72 -10.66
C LEU A 58 -7.30 -7.13 -10.35
N PHE A 59 -8.56 -7.29 -9.98
CA PHE A 59 -9.13 -8.62 -9.72
C PHE A 59 -9.16 -9.50 -10.97
N GLU A 60 -9.51 -8.94 -12.12
CA GLU A 60 -9.49 -9.66 -13.40
C GLU A 60 -8.08 -10.12 -13.77
N ARG A 61 -7.07 -9.25 -13.58
CA ARG A 61 -5.66 -9.62 -13.81
C ARG A 61 -5.15 -10.65 -12.81
N GLU A 62 -5.57 -10.58 -11.56
CA GLU A 62 -5.24 -11.61 -10.57
C GLU A 62 -5.81 -12.97 -10.96
N GLU A 63 -7.07 -13.01 -11.41
CA GLU A 63 -7.71 -14.23 -11.90
C GLU A 63 -6.99 -14.79 -13.15
N GLU A 64 -6.60 -13.92 -14.08
CA GLU A 64 -5.78 -14.32 -15.24
C GLU A 64 -4.44 -14.91 -14.81
N VAL A 65 -3.75 -14.30 -13.84
CA VAL A 65 -2.49 -14.82 -13.28
C VAL A 65 -2.69 -16.18 -12.61
N GLN A 66 -3.78 -16.38 -11.87
CA GLN A 66 -4.12 -17.66 -11.25
C GLN A 66 -4.33 -18.73 -12.33
N ASN A 67 -5.11 -18.43 -13.37
CA ASN A 67 -5.37 -19.36 -14.47
C ASN A 67 -4.08 -19.75 -15.20
N LEU A 68 -3.21 -18.78 -15.53
CA LEU A 68 -1.93 -19.05 -16.16
C LEU A 68 -1.02 -19.93 -15.29
N ARG A 69 -1.02 -19.73 -13.98
CA ARG A 69 -0.26 -20.58 -13.04
C ARG A 69 -0.81 -22.00 -12.99
N GLN A 70 -2.13 -22.17 -13.04
CA GLN A 70 -2.75 -23.49 -13.12
C GLN A 70 -2.33 -24.21 -14.41
N GLN A 71 -2.34 -23.52 -15.55
CA GLN A 71 -1.87 -24.10 -16.83
C GLN A 71 -0.39 -24.52 -16.77
N ILE A 72 0.48 -23.67 -16.20
CA ILE A 72 1.90 -24.00 -16.00
C ILE A 72 2.04 -25.26 -15.14
N THR A 73 1.28 -25.35 -14.04
CA THR A 73 1.33 -26.49 -13.12
C THR A 73 0.89 -27.79 -13.80
N GLN A 74 -0.14 -27.73 -14.66
CA GLN A 74 -0.58 -28.88 -15.46
C GLN A 74 0.51 -29.37 -16.42
N LEU A 75 1.18 -28.44 -17.13
CA LEU A 75 2.26 -28.77 -18.05
C LEU A 75 3.47 -29.36 -17.34
N GLU A 76 3.88 -28.78 -16.21
CA GLU A 76 4.98 -29.31 -15.40
C GLU A 76 4.68 -30.72 -14.91
N THR A 77 3.46 -30.97 -14.43
CA THR A 77 3.03 -32.31 -13.98
C THR A 77 3.15 -33.33 -15.11
N ALA A 78 2.66 -33.01 -16.30
CA ALA A 78 2.77 -33.88 -17.48
C ALA A 78 4.23 -34.15 -17.90
N LEU A 79 5.15 -33.20 -17.69
CA LEU A 79 6.58 -33.39 -17.93
C LEU A 79 7.26 -34.23 -16.84
N GLY A 80 6.79 -34.10 -15.58
CA GLY A 80 7.30 -34.83 -14.43
C GLY A 80 7.08 -36.35 -14.52
N GLU A 81 6.02 -36.79 -15.20
CA GLU A 81 5.67 -38.21 -15.37
C GLU A 81 6.60 -38.98 -16.33
N GLN A 82 7.50 -38.30 -17.04
CA GLN A 82 8.35 -38.92 -18.07
C GLN A 82 9.52 -39.75 -17.51
N SER A 83 9.95 -39.49 -16.26
CA SER A 83 11.03 -40.27 -15.61
C SER A 83 10.95 -40.17 -14.09
N SER A 84 11.48 -41.17 -13.37
CA SER A 84 11.50 -41.18 -11.91
C SER A 84 12.26 -39.99 -11.30
N GLN A 85 13.34 -39.52 -11.96
CA GLN A 85 14.08 -38.34 -11.50
C GLN A 85 13.30 -37.04 -11.71
N ALA A 86 12.58 -36.91 -12.83
CA ALA A 86 11.71 -35.76 -13.10
C ALA A 86 10.53 -35.72 -12.13
N GLN A 87 10.01 -36.88 -11.73
CA GLN A 87 8.92 -36.97 -10.76
C GLN A 87 9.33 -36.44 -9.39
N VAL A 88 10.48 -36.87 -8.85
CA VAL A 88 10.98 -36.37 -7.55
C VAL A 88 11.22 -34.86 -7.58
N LEU A 89 11.75 -34.33 -8.68
CA LEU A 89 11.96 -32.90 -8.82
C LEU A 89 10.63 -32.13 -8.93
N ASN A 90 9.63 -32.71 -9.59
CA ASN A 90 8.30 -32.12 -9.69
C ASN A 90 7.61 -32.07 -8.31
N GLU A 91 7.67 -33.14 -7.53
CA GLU A 91 7.12 -33.18 -6.16
C GLU A 91 7.74 -32.07 -5.30
N GLN A 92 9.07 -31.93 -5.30
CA GLN A 92 9.76 -30.84 -4.59
C GLN A 92 9.34 -29.45 -5.10
N LEU A 93 9.13 -29.31 -6.40
CA LEU A 93 8.67 -28.06 -7.00
C LEU A 93 7.24 -27.73 -6.53
N GLN A 94 6.34 -28.70 -6.46
CA GLN A 94 4.98 -28.47 -5.96
C GLN A 94 4.98 -28.07 -4.49
N ASP A 95 5.77 -28.74 -3.64
CA ASP A 95 5.88 -28.38 -2.22
C ASP A 95 6.36 -26.93 -2.04
N LEU A 96 7.35 -26.51 -2.83
CA LEU A 96 7.83 -25.12 -2.82
C LEU A 96 6.78 -24.14 -3.33
N LYS A 97 5.97 -24.51 -4.32
CA LYS A 97 4.85 -23.68 -4.80
C LYS A 97 3.78 -23.50 -3.75
N VAL A 98 3.47 -24.54 -2.96
CA VAL A 98 2.54 -24.46 -1.84
C VAL A 98 3.05 -23.47 -0.80
N LEU A 99 4.32 -23.57 -0.40
CA LEU A 99 4.97 -22.66 0.56
C LEU A 99 5.02 -21.21 0.03
N ALA A 100 5.25 -21.05 -1.27
CA ALA A 100 5.27 -19.75 -1.93
C ALA A 100 3.87 -19.18 -2.22
N GLY A 101 2.80 -19.91 -1.90
CA GLY A 101 1.42 -19.50 -2.17
C GLY A 101 1.11 -19.32 -3.66
N LEU A 102 1.76 -20.11 -4.52
CA LEU A 102 1.61 -20.05 -5.98
C LEU A 102 0.57 -21.03 -6.53
N VAL A 103 0.09 -21.94 -5.69
CA VAL A 103 -0.96 -22.91 -6.00
C VAL A 103 -2.07 -22.81 -4.96
N GLU A 104 -3.28 -23.10 -5.40
CA GLU A 104 -4.45 -23.23 -4.53
C GLU A 104 -4.32 -24.48 -3.65
N VAL A 105 -4.89 -24.41 -2.45
CA VAL A 105 -4.91 -25.51 -1.50
C VAL A 105 -6.31 -25.64 -0.94
N GLU A 106 -6.71 -26.87 -0.64
CA GLU A 106 -8.02 -27.19 -0.09
C GLU A 106 -7.87 -28.06 1.14
N GLY A 107 -8.74 -27.85 2.12
CA GLY A 107 -8.72 -28.58 3.38
C GLY A 107 -9.79 -28.08 4.33
N PRO A 108 -9.99 -28.76 5.48
CA PRO A 108 -10.86 -28.26 6.53
C PRO A 108 -10.35 -26.92 7.05
N GLY A 109 -11.25 -25.97 7.28
CA GLY A 109 -10.90 -24.63 7.70
C GLY A 109 -12.05 -23.87 8.33
N ILE A 110 -11.79 -22.61 8.65
CA ILE A 110 -12.75 -21.67 9.21
C ILE A 110 -12.66 -20.33 8.46
N GLU A 111 -13.77 -19.59 8.46
CA GLU A 111 -13.82 -18.21 7.99
C GLU A 111 -13.98 -17.29 9.19
N ILE A 112 -13.13 -16.26 9.27
CA ILE A 112 -13.18 -15.24 10.32
C ILE A 112 -13.51 -13.90 9.66
N VAL A 113 -14.58 -13.28 10.12
CA VAL A 113 -15.00 -11.96 9.66
C VAL A 113 -14.68 -10.92 10.73
N LEU A 114 -13.80 -10.00 10.36
CA LEU A 114 -13.41 -8.85 11.17
C LEU A 114 -14.25 -7.65 10.71
N LYS A 115 -15.05 -7.08 11.62
CA LYS A 115 -15.97 -5.98 11.32
C LYS A 115 -15.73 -4.78 12.24
N ASP A 116 -15.69 -3.59 11.65
CA ASP A 116 -15.63 -2.32 12.37
C ASP A 116 -16.82 -2.16 13.33
N SER A 117 -16.64 -1.33 14.35
CA SER A 117 -17.70 -1.05 15.32
C SER A 117 -18.83 -0.25 14.66
N GLU A 118 -20.08 -0.66 14.91
CA GLU A 118 -21.26 0.10 14.48
C GLU A 118 -21.48 1.36 15.34
N LEU A 119 -20.82 1.42 16.51
CA LEU A 119 -20.88 2.57 17.40
C LEU A 119 -20.02 3.70 16.84
N ARG A 120 -20.53 4.93 16.92
CA ARG A 120 -19.75 6.13 16.61
C ARG A 120 -19.36 6.83 17.90
N PRO A 121 -18.07 7.14 18.11
CA PRO A 121 -17.66 7.88 19.29
C PRO A 121 -18.23 9.30 19.26
N SER A 122 -18.56 9.82 20.44
CA SER A 122 -18.98 11.22 20.61
C SER A 122 -17.85 12.21 20.36
N ASP A 123 -16.60 11.78 20.57
CA ASP A 123 -15.39 12.54 20.24
C ASP A 123 -14.74 11.94 18.98
N PRO A 124 -14.59 12.69 17.87
CA PRO A 124 -13.91 12.24 16.66
C PRO A 124 -12.47 11.75 16.88
N ILE A 125 -11.80 12.19 17.95
CA ILE A 125 -10.44 11.74 18.29
C ILE A 125 -10.39 10.23 18.57
N LEU A 126 -11.49 9.65 19.04
CA LEU A 126 -11.59 8.22 19.36
C LEU A 126 -11.94 7.36 18.15
N LEU A 127 -12.24 7.93 16.97
CA LEU A 127 -12.58 7.17 15.76
C LEU A 127 -11.64 6.00 15.43
N PRO A 128 -10.30 6.13 15.57
CA PRO A 128 -9.39 5.01 15.33
C PRO A 128 -9.73 3.79 16.19
N GLU A 129 -10.12 3.95 17.45
CA GLU A 129 -10.41 2.82 18.35
C GLU A 129 -11.64 1.99 17.94
N TYR A 130 -12.43 2.48 16.99
CA TYR A 130 -13.67 1.86 16.51
C TYR A 130 -13.50 1.19 15.14
N VAL A 131 -12.31 1.29 14.53
CA VAL A 131 -11.98 0.65 13.25
C VAL A 131 -10.91 -0.40 13.45
N ILE A 132 -10.91 -1.41 12.58
CA ILE A 132 -9.94 -2.48 12.58
C ILE A 132 -8.64 -2.00 11.95
N HIS A 133 -7.53 -2.33 12.61
CA HIS A 133 -6.19 -1.94 12.20
C HIS A 133 -5.39 -3.13 11.64
N GLU A 134 -4.26 -2.81 11.00
CA GLU A 134 -3.32 -3.82 10.49
C GLU A 134 -2.78 -4.74 11.58
N VAL A 135 -2.65 -4.23 12.81
CA VAL A 135 -2.19 -5.01 13.97
C VAL A 135 -3.21 -6.05 14.42
N ASP A 136 -4.50 -5.81 14.22
CA ASP A 136 -5.55 -6.75 14.60
C ASP A 136 -5.56 -7.94 13.64
N ILE A 137 -5.46 -7.68 12.33
CA ILE A 137 -5.29 -8.71 11.31
C ILE A 137 -4.03 -9.53 11.57
N LEU A 138 -2.90 -8.86 11.85
CA LEU A 138 -1.63 -9.53 12.13
C LEU A 138 -1.74 -10.47 13.34
N ARG A 139 -2.43 -10.06 14.41
CA ARG A 139 -2.66 -10.90 15.59
C ARG A 139 -3.47 -12.14 15.23
N VAL A 140 -4.61 -11.98 14.55
CA VAL A 140 -5.45 -13.11 14.13
C VAL A 140 -4.66 -14.08 13.26
N VAL A 141 -3.92 -13.60 12.26
CA VAL A 141 -3.10 -14.44 11.38
C VAL A 141 -2.05 -15.21 12.18
N ASN A 142 -1.36 -14.55 13.11
CA ASN A 142 -0.36 -15.20 13.95
C ASN A 142 -0.99 -16.25 14.88
N GLU A 143 -2.13 -15.95 15.48
CA GLU A 143 -2.86 -16.90 16.33
C GLU A 143 -3.31 -18.13 15.56
N LEU A 144 -3.77 -17.96 14.31
CA LEU A 144 -4.14 -19.06 13.43
C LEU A 144 -2.94 -19.95 13.10
N PHE A 145 -1.79 -19.36 12.72
CA PHE A 145 -0.57 -20.14 12.50
C PHE A 145 -0.11 -20.86 13.77
N MET A 146 -0.17 -20.19 14.93
CA MET A 146 0.14 -20.81 16.22
C MET A 146 -0.81 -21.95 16.58
N SER A 147 -2.04 -21.90 16.10
CA SER A 147 -3.06 -22.93 16.28
C SER A 147 -2.96 -24.08 15.26
N GLY A 148 -1.97 -24.04 14.36
CA GLY A 148 -1.71 -25.09 13.38
C GLY A 148 -2.36 -24.87 12.01
N ALA A 149 -2.82 -23.66 11.69
CA ALA A 149 -3.28 -23.37 10.33
C ALA A 149 -2.12 -23.53 9.32
N GLU A 150 -2.31 -24.38 8.32
CA GLU A 150 -1.29 -24.66 7.29
C GLU A 150 -1.32 -23.63 6.15
N ALA A 151 -2.48 -22.99 5.93
CA ALA A 151 -2.67 -21.94 4.95
C ALA A 151 -3.70 -20.93 5.46
N ILE A 152 -3.44 -19.65 5.20
CA ILE A 152 -4.32 -18.54 5.57
C ILE A 152 -4.45 -17.60 4.37
N ALA A 153 -5.65 -17.09 4.14
CA ALA A 153 -5.91 -15.97 3.24
C ALA A 153 -6.56 -14.82 4.02
N VAL A 154 -6.16 -13.59 3.70
CA VAL A 154 -6.83 -12.37 4.16
C VAL A 154 -7.45 -11.71 2.94
N GLY A 155 -8.79 -11.65 2.90
CA GLY A 155 -9.50 -11.34 1.67
C GLY A 155 -9.13 -12.32 0.55
N ARG A 156 -8.69 -11.81 -0.60
CA ARG A 156 -8.23 -12.64 -1.74
C ARG A 156 -6.73 -12.94 -1.73
N GLN A 157 -6.01 -12.57 -0.68
CA GLN A 157 -4.55 -12.64 -0.65
C GLN A 157 -4.05 -13.77 0.24
N ARG A 158 -3.36 -14.74 -0.36
CA ARG A 158 -2.63 -15.81 0.36
C ARG A 158 -1.54 -15.19 1.23
N VAL A 159 -1.54 -15.53 2.51
CA VAL A 159 -0.49 -15.15 3.45
C VAL A 159 0.75 -16.01 3.21
N VAL A 160 1.87 -15.35 2.93
CA VAL A 160 3.20 -15.95 2.74
C VAL A 160 4.23 -15.15 3.53
N ALA A 161 5.48 -15.62 3.59
CA ALA A 161 6.54 -14.99 4.37
C ALA A 161 6.80 -13.51 4.03
N THR A 162 6.44 -13.06 2.82
CA THR A 162 6.62 -11.68 2.34
C THR A 162 5.33 -10.86 2.38
N THR A 163 4.22 -11.40 2.90
CA THR A 163 2.98 -10.66 3.07
C THR A 163 3.16 -9.57 4.13
N TYR A 164 2.74 -8.36 3.80
CA TYR A 164 2.74 -7.22 4.72
C TYR A 164 1.33 -6.65 4.86
N TYR A 165 1.11 -6.00 6.00
CA TYR A 165 -0.11 -5.30 6.35
C TYR A 165 0.24 -3.85 6.67
N ARG A 166 -0.54 -2.89 6.16
CA ARG A 166 -0.30 -1.47 6.40
C ARG A 166 -1.63 -0.71 6.37
N CYS A 167 -1.85 0.18 7.33
CA CYS A 167 -2.97 1.12 7.26
C CYS A 167 -2.70 2.27 6.28
N GLU A 168 -3.66 2.52 5.41
CA GLU A 168 -3.74 3.65 4.47
C GLU A 168 -5.06 4.39 4.73
N GLY A 169 -5.08 5.20 5.80
CA GLY A 169 -6.33 5.80 6.30
C GLY A 169 -7.21 4.74 6.97
N PRO A 170 -8.52 4.66 6.67
CA PRO A 170 -9.41 3.64 7.23
C PRO A 170 -9.35 2.28 6.50
N ILE A 171 -8.44 2.14 5.52
CA ILE A 171 -8.30 0.93 4.71
C ILE A 171 -7.01 0.23 5.12
N VAL A 172 -7.04 -1.10 5.20
CA VAL A 172 -5.84 -1.91 5.40
C VAL A 172 -5.37 -2.46 4.06
N ASN A 173 -4.14 -2.13 3.69
CA ASN A 173 -3.46 -2.68 2.53
C ASN A 173 -2.84 -4.04 2.90
N VAL A 174 -3.24 -5.10 2.20
CA VAL A 174 -2.72 -6.46 2.34
C VAL A 174 -1.95 -6.81 1.08
N LYS A 175 -0.62 -6.85 1.16
CA LYS A 175 0.26 -7.20 0.03
C LYS A 175 -0.02 -6.38 -1.26
N GLY A 176 -0.37 -5.11 -1.11
CA GLY A 176 -0.69 -4.21 -2.22
C GLY A 176 -2.18 -4.08 -2.53
N VAL A 177 -3.04 -4.93 -1.95
CA VAL A 177 -4.48 -4.92 -2.21
C VAL A 177 -5.22 -4.24 -1.04
N PRO A 178 -5.97 -3.15 -1.31
CA PRO A 178 -6.77 -2.49 -0.29
C PRO A 178 -7.92 -3.39 0.17
N THR A 179 -8.07 -3.52 1.49
CA THR A 179 -9.10 -4.32 2.15
C THR A 179 -9.79 -3.45 3.21
N SER A 180 -11.12 -3.44 3.22
CA SER A 180 -11.94 -2.72 4.19
C SER A 180 -12.82 -3.69 4.96
N SER A 181 -13.29 -3.26 6.14
CA SER A 181 -14.36 -3.97 6.85
C SER A 181 -15.56 -4.18 5.93
N PRO A 182 -16.21 -5.35 5.97
CA PRO A 182 -17.49 -5.59 5.33
C PRO A 182 -18.65 -4.86 6.03
#